data_AF-A0A962MN39-F1
#
_entry.id   AF-A0A962MN39-F1
#
_cell.length_a   1.000
_cell.length_b   1.000
_cell.length_c   1.000
_cell.angle_alpha   90.00
_cell.angle_beta   90.00
_cell.angle_gamma   90.00
#
_symmetry.space_group_name_H-M   'P 1'
#
loop_
_entity.id
_entity.type
_entity.pdbx_description
1 polymer ?
#
loop_
_entity_poly.entity_id
_entity_poly.type
_entity_poly.pdbx_seq_one_letter_code
_entity_poly.pdbx_strand_id
1 'polypeptide(L)'
;LVEDNDAVIRKVFGLLKPGGIFVSSTACIGSGMGFLRYVVPIFRLLGKAPYVAVFTSDELMDAIRSAGFDIEFQWQPAGKMAVPFIIARKP
;
A
#
# COMPACT_ATOMS: atom_id res chain seq x y z
N LEU A 1 4.23 7.27 -7.92
CA LEU A 1 3.50 6.91 -6.68
C LEU A 1 2.18 7.65 -6.67
N VAL A 2 1.13 7.04 -6.14
CA VAL A 2 -0.21 7.64 -6.02
C VAL A 2 -0.29 8.44 -4.71
N GLU A 3 -0.93 9.60 -4.78
CA GLU A 3 -1.03 10.55 -3.65
C GLU A 3 -2.08 10.13 -2.63
N ASP A 4 -3.14 9.46 -3.09
CA ASP A 4 -4.25 8.96 -2.27
C ASP A 4 -4.46 7.47 -2.57
N ASN A 5 -3.87 6.61 -1.72
CA ASN A 5 -3.99 5.17 -1.86
C ASN A 5 -5.44 4.69 -1.69
N ASP A 6 -6.19 5.26 -0.75
CA ASP A 6 -7.55 4.84 -0.42
C ASP A 6 -8.51 5.13 -1.58
N ALA A 7 -8.38 6.30 -2.21
CA ALA A 7 -9.16 6.64 -3.40
C ALA A 7 -8.86 5.68 -4.56
N VAL A 8 -7.59 5.30 -4.74
CA VAL A 8 -7.17 4.38 -5.81
C VAL A 8 -7.68 2.98 -5.56
N ILE A 9 -7.55 2.46 -4.33
CA ILE A 9 -8.04 1.13 -3.96
C ILE A 9 -9.57 1.06 -4.15
N ARG A 10 -10.33 2.08 -3.71
CA ARG A 10 -11.77 2.17 -3.95
C ARG A 10 -12.12 2.21 -5.44
N LYS A 11 -11.34 2.95 -6.23
CA LYS A 11 -11.51 2.97 -7.69
C LYS A 11 -11.29 1.59 -8.30
N VAL A 12 -10.26 0.87 -7.88
CA VAL A 12 -10.00 -0.51 -8.34
C VAL A 12 -11.16 -1.43 -7.95
N PHE A 13 -11.68 -1.33 -6.72
CA PHE A 13 -12.86 -2.08 -6.30
C PHE A 13 -14.07 -1.82 -7.23
N GLY A 14 -14.32 -0.56 -7.59
CA GLY A 14 -15.38 -0.19 -8.53
C GLY A 14 -15.19 -0.76 -9.94
N LEU A 15 -13.95 -0.91 -10.40
CA LEU A 15 -13.62 -1.41 -11.74
C LEU A 15 -13.69 -2.95 -11.86
N LEU A 16 -13.51 -3.67 -10.76
CA LEU A 16 -13.55 -5.14 -10.77
C LEU A 16 -14.99 -5.68 -10.82
N LYS A 17 -15.17 -6.80 -11.51
CA LYS A 17 -16.41 -7.59 -11.44
C LYS A 17 -16.50 -8.33 -10.10
N PRO A 18 -17.70 -8.73 -9.64
CA PRO A 18 -17.83 -9.67 -8.52
C PRO A 18 -16.96 -10.92 -8.75
N GLY A 19 -16.27 -11.38 -7.70
CA GLY A 19 -15.27 -12.44 -7.77
C GLY A 19 -13.91 -12.02 -8.35
N GLY A 20 -13.73 -10.76 -8.76
CA GLY A 20 -12.48 -10.23 -9.31
C GLY A 20 -11.36 -10.14 -8.27
N ILE A 21 -10.11 -10.27 -8.73
CA ILE A 21 -8.93 -10.33 -7.85
C ILE A 21 -8.10 -9.05 -7.94
N PHE A 22 -7.76 -8.52 -6.78
CA PHE A 22 -6.77 -7.46 -6.58
C PHE A 22 -5.48 -8.06 -6.01
N VAL A 23 -4.34 -7.82 -6.67
CA VAL A 23 -3.02 -8.28 -6.22
C VAL A 23 -2.12 -7.07 -6.01
N SER A 24 -1.45 -6.99 -4.85
CA SER A 24 -0.54 -5.91 -4.52
C SER A 24 0.74 -6.44 -3.88
N SER A 25 1.88 -5.87 -4.26
CA SER A 25 3.19 -6.08 -3.61
C SER A 25 3.86 -4.73 -3.45
N THR A 26 3.72 -4.12 -2.28
CA THR A 26 4.05 -2.69 -2.09
C THR A 26 4.96 -2.50 -0.90
N ALA A 27 6.05 -1.72 -1.09
CA ALA A 27 6.95 -1.37 -0.01
C ALA A 27 6.27 -0.40 0.99
N CYS A 28 5.97 -0.91 2.17
CA CYS A 28 5.37 -0.18 3.28
C CYS A 28 6.47 0.44 4.13
N ILE A 29 6.91 1.64 3.76
CA ILE A 29 8.04 2.34 4.38
C ILE A 29 7.77 2.66 5.86
N GLY A 30 6.51 2.83 6.25
CA GLY A 30 6.12 3.00 7.65
C GLY A 30 6.47 1.78 8.51
N SER A 31 6.48 0.59 7.91
CA SER A 31 6.87 -0.67 8.56
C SER A 31 8.40 -0.86 8.51
N GLY A 32 9.11 -0.22 9.43
CA GLY A 32 10.56 -0.45 9.66
C GLY A 32 11.50 0.66 9.20
N MET A 33 11.04 1.61 8.37
CA MET A 33 11.82 2.78 7.94
C MET A 33 11.07 4.09 8.21
N GLY A 34 10.28 4.15 9.28
CA GLY A 34 9.43 5.30 9.61
C GLY A 34 10.17 6.64 9.74
N PHE A 35 11.47 6.64 10.02
CA PHE A 35 12.28 7.88 10.03
C PHE A 35 12.35 8.55 8.65
N LEU A 36 12.19 7.78 7.55
CA LEU A 36 12.18 8.33 6.19
C LEU A 36 11.04 9.31 5.96
N ARG A 37 9.95 9.26 6.75
CA ARG A 37 8.89 10.27 6.69
C ARG A 37 9.41 11.69 6.94
N TYR A 38 10.48 11.84 7.74
CA TYR A 38 11.07 13.15 8.04
C TYR A 38 12.18 13.53 7.06
N VAL A 39 12.86 12.53 6.50
CA VAL A 39 13.99 12.72 5.58
C VAL A 39 13.53 12.98 4.15
N VAL A 40 12.53 12.24 3.66
CA VAL A 40 11.99 12.36 2.30
C VAL A 40 11.52 13.78 1.95
N PRO A 41 10.81 14.54 2.81
CA PRO A 41 10.42 15.91 2.51
C PRO A 41 11.61 16.82 2.20
N ILE A 42 12.73 16.63 2.91
CA ILE A 42 13.96 17.41 2.70
C ILE A 42 14.54 17.10 1.32
N PHE A 43 14.67 15.82 0.97
CA PHE A 43 15.16 15.42 -0.35
C PHE A 43 14.20 15.82 -1.49
N ARG A 44 12.90 15.83 -1.24
CA ARG A 44 11.89 16.31 -2.19
C ARG A 44 12.01 17.81 -2.43
N LEU A 45 12.21 18.62 -1.37
CA LEU A 45 12.45 20.06 -1.48
C LEU A 45 13.72 20.37 -2.29
N LEU A 46 14.73 19.52 -2.16
CA LEU A 46 15.97 19.60 -2.94
C LEU A 46 15.84 19.03 -4.38
N GLY A 47 14.65 18.59 -4.80
CA GLY A 47 14.39 18.03 -6.13
C GLY A 47 15.00 16.65 -6.39
N LYS A 48 15.48 15.96 -5.34
CA LYS A 48 16.23 14.70 -5.43
C LYS A 48 15.39 13.44 -5.17
N ALA A 49 14.12 13.60 -4.79
CA ALA A 49 13.23 12.47 -4.54
C ALA A 49 11.81 12.73 -5.08
N PRO A 50 11.16 11.73 -5.69
CA PRO A 50 9.75 11.81 -6.06
C PRO A 50 8.86 11.78 -4.80
N TYR A 51 7.55 12.01 -4.97
CA TYR A 51 6.60 11.77 -3.89
C TYR A 51 6.66 10.31 -3.43
N VAL A 52 6.77 10.10 -2.12
CA VAL A 52 6.77 8.78 -1.48
C VAL A 52 5.66 8.76 -0.44
N ALA A 53 4.70 7.86 -0.62
CA ALA A 53 3.68 7.59 0.37
C ALA A 53 4.31 6.77 1.50
N VAL A 54 4.13 7.22 2.73
CA VAL A 54 4.65 6.55 3.92
C VAL A 54 3.46 6.00 4.70
N PHE A 55 3.31 4.69 4.66
CA PHE A 55 2.29 3.94 5.39
C PHE A 55 2.86 2.57 5.80
N THR A 56 2.21 1.95 6.78
CA THR A 56 2.50 0.63 7.32
C THR A 56 1.76 -0.45 6.53
N SER A 57 2.19 -1.70 6.72
CA SER A 57 1.52 -2.88 6.15
C SER A 57 0.08 -2.99 6.65
N ASP A 58 -0.15 -2.63 7.91
CA ASP A 58 -1.48 -2.67 8.54
C ASP A 58 -2.41 -1.62 7.94
N GLU A 59 -1.93 -0.37 7.79
CA GLU A 59 -2.68 0.69 7.12
C GLU A 59 -3.06 0.30 5.67
N LEU A 60 -2.17 -0.38 4.95
CA LEU A 60 -2.49 -0.88 3.61
C LEU A 60 -3.59 -1.95 3.64
N MET A 61 -3.52 -2.91 4.57
CA MET A 61 -4.54 -3.95 4.70
C MET A 61 -5.89 -3.37 5.11
N ASP A 62 -5.89 -2.39 6.01
CA ASP A 62 -7.11 -1.73 6.46
C ASP A 62 -7.74 -0.91 5.34
N ALA A 63 -6.95 -0.24 4.50
CA ALA A 63 -7.45 0.45 3.30
C ALA A 63 -8.10 -0.53 2.31
N ILE A 64 -7.49 -1.71 2.10
CA ILE A 64 -8.03 -2.78 1.24
C ILE A 64 -9.36 -3.29 1.78
N ARG A 65 -9.44 -3.61 3.08
CA ARG A 65 -10.68 -4.07 3.74
C ARG A 65 -11.75 -2.99 3.70
N SER A 66 -11.39 -1.74 4.00
CA SER A 66 -12.32 -0.60 4.02
C SER A 66 -12.90 -0.29 2.64
N ALA A 67 -12.19 -0.63 1.56
CA ALA A 67 -12.72 -0.53 0.20
C ALA A 67 -13.74 -1.64 -0.15
N GLY A 68 -13.88 -2.67 0.68
CA GLY A 68 -14.83 -3.77 0.51
C GLY A 68 -14.24 -5.07 -0.01
N PHE A 69 -12.91 -5.20 -0.10
CA PHE A 69 -12.26 -6.45 -0.49
C PHE A 69 -12.13 -7.44 0.66
N ASP A 70 -12.22 -8.73 0.35
CA ASP A 70 -11.84 -9.82 1.23
C ASP A 70 -10.39 -10.23 0.97
N ILE A 71 -9.52 -10.09 1.97
CA ILE A 71 -8.12 -10.50 1.85
C ILE A 71 -8.04 -12.03 1.98
N GLU A 72 -7.70 -12.72 0.89
CA GLU A 72 -7.59 -14.18 0.84
C GLU A 72 -6.20 -14.69 1.18
N PHE A 73 -5.17 -13.88 0.89
CA PHE A 73 -3.79 -14.25 1.12
C PHE A 73 -2.97 -13.02 1.47
N GLN A 74 -2.16 -13.14 2.52
CA GLN A 74 -1.09 -12.19 2.83
C GLN A 74 0.20 -12.96 3.09
N TRP A 75 1.31 -12.42 2.60
CA TRP A 75 2.63 -12.94 2.90
C TRP A 75 3.65 -11.81 2.94
N GLN A 76 4.60 -11.90 3.86
CA GLN A 76 5.73 -10.99 3.93
C GLN A 76 7.01 -11.79 4.23
N PRO A 77 8.13 -11.55 3.52
CA PRO A 77 9.39 -12.20 3.84
C PRO A 77 9.91 -11.75 5.21
N ALA A 78 10.26 -12.70 6.08
CA ALA A 78 10.85 -12.41 7.38
C ALA A 78 12.25 -11.75 7.21
N GLY A 79 12.54 -10.73 8.03
CA GLY A 79 13.86 -10.08 8.09
C GLY A 79 14.22 -9.19 6.89
N LYS A 80 13.30 -8.92 5.96
CA LYS A 80 13.48 -7.97 4.84
C LYS A 80 12.61 -6.73 5.00
N MET A 81 12.81 -5.75 4.13
CA MET A 81 11.95 -4.57 3.98
C MET A 81 10.47 -5.01 3.94
N ALA A 82 9.60 -4.28 4.64
CA ALA A 82 8.19 -4.61 4.73
C ALA A 82 7.47 -4.40 3.39
N VAL A 83 7.53 -5.42 2.55
CA VAL A 83 6.86 -5.47 1.25
C VAL A 83 5.82 -6.59 1.32
N PRO A 84 4.63 -6.34 1.91
CA PRO A 84 3.57 -7.33 1.93
C PRO A 84 3.10 -7.65 0.52
N PHE A 85 2.96 -8.94 0.23
CA PHE A 85 2.29 -9.48 -0.92
C PHE A 85 0.86 -9.87 -0.51
N ILE A 86 -0.13 -9.25 -1.14
CA ILE A 86 -1.55 -9.33 -0.76
C ILE A 86 -2.36 -9.74 -1.99
N ILE A 87 -3.23 -10.73 -1.81
CA ILE A 87 -4.29 -11.09 -2.76
C ILE A 87 -5.62 -10.87 -2.05
N ALA A 88 -6.50 -10.07 -2.66
CA ALA A 88 -7.81 -9.78 -2.15
C ALA A 88 -8.88 -9.96 -3.25
N ARG A 89 -10.05 -10.47 -2.87
CA ARG A 89 -11.18 -10.71 -3.77
C ARG A 89 -12.25 -9.66 -3.56
N LYS A 90 -12.84 -9.18 -4.65
CA LYS A 90 -14.11 -8.45 -4.58
C LYS A 90 -15.24 -9.47 -4.41
N PRO A 91 -16.06 -9.37 -3.35
CA PRO A 91 -17.23 -10.24 -3.18
C PRO A 91 -18.12 -10.31 -4.42
#